data_AF-A0A7Y4R5Z8-F1
#
_entry.id   AF-A0A7Y4R5Z8-F1
#
_cell.length_a   1.000
_cell.length_b   1.000
_cell.length_c   1.000
_cell.angle_alpha   90.00
_cell.angle_beta   90.00
_cell.angle_gamma   90.00
#
_symmetry.space_group_name_H-M   'P 1'
#
loop_
_entity.id
_entity.type
_entity.pdbx_description
1 polymer ?
#
loop_
_entity_poly.entity_id
_entity_poly.type
_entity_poly.pdbx_seq_one_letter_code
_entity_poly.pdbx_strand_id
1 'polypeptide(L)'
;MRRLVMLVVCGLSVAALSSAAFAGPDCAGCGKIEKAGEGFCGGCKHGKVFALEVNSQALYDLLAGSTEMTGKLKESKCPGCKKAATEGGACDHCKTFVAEGRTFQSKPAFVLAKGKLIAPDAVAGIESHCSTCAEAFKTGGFCDHCKEGFVGHHQYNSKESYDDAVAAYATVQAAVKDSAKCEGCATARLTDGTCKACNTAFKDGKPAKS
;
A
#
# COMPACT_ATOMS: atom_id res chain seq x y z
N MET A 1 64.79 -26.79 7.26
CA MET A 1 64.26 -25.75 6.35
C MET A 1 62.88 -25.31 6.87
N ARG A 2 62.81 -24.21 7.63
CA ARG A 2 61.56 -23.65 8.19
C ARG A 2 61.13 -22.46 7.32
N ARG A 3 59.98 -22.57 6.65
CA ARG A 3 59.38 -21.48 5.89
C ARG A 3 58.61 -20.56 6.85
N LEU A 4 59.07 -19.32 7.00
CA LEU A 4 58.29 -18.23 7.58
C LEU A 4 57.16 -17.85 6.60
N VAL A 5 55.93 -17.88 7.06
CA VAL A 5 54.77 -17.33 6.36
C VAL A 5 54.50 -15.95 6.95
N MET A 6 54.69 -14.89 6.15
CA MET A 6 54.35 -13.52 6.50
C MET A 6 52.84 -13.31 6.41
N LEU A 7 52.23 -12.98 7.54
CA LEU A 7 50.84 -12.49 7.64
C LEU A 7 50.82 -10.99 7.30
N VAL A 8 50.29 -10.65 6.13
CA VAL A 8 50.00 -9.27 5.74
C VAL A 8 48.62 -8.91 6.30
N VAL A 9 48.60 -8.13 7.38
CA VAL A 9 47.38 -7.58 7.98
C VAL A 9 47.01 -6.32 7.19
N CYS A 10 46.04 -6.44 6.29
CA CYS A 10 45.47 -5.32 5.56
C CYS A 10 44.45 -4.60 6.45
N GLY A 11 44.87 -3.50 7.09
CA GLY A 11 44.00 -2.64 7.89
C GLY A 11 43.03 -1.87 7.00
N LEU A 12 41.81 -2.37 6.87
CA LEU A 12 40.68 -1.63 6.28
C LEU A 12 40.08 -0.72 7.34
N SER A 13 40.42 0.57 7.26
CA SER A 13 39.73 1.65 7.95
C SER A 13 38.27 1.68 7.50
N VAL A 14 37.36 1.22 8.37
CA VAL A 14 35.92 1.39 8.18
C VAL A 14 35.62 2.87 8.41
N ALA A 15 35.60 3.64 7.33
CA ALA A 15 34.99 4.97 7.35
C ALA A 15 33.51 4.77 7.67
N ALA A 16 33.12 5.14 8.90
CA ALA A 16 31.74 5.27 9.28
C ALA A 16 31.11 6.37 8.40
N LEU A 17 30.54 5.96 7.27
CA LEU A 17 29.60 6.77 6.51
C LEU A 17 28.39 6.95 7.43
N SER A 18 28.43 8.03 8.22
CA SER A 18 27.25 8.54 8.91
C SER A 18 26.18 8.75 7.85
N SER A 19 25.15 7.91 7.88
CA SER A 19 23.92 8.12 7.15
C SER A 19 23.33 9.45 7.59
N ALA A 20 23.74 10.55 6.96
CA ALA A 20 23.01 11.80 6.94
C ALA A 20 21.74 11.54 6.12
N ALA A 21 20.81 10.81 6.74
CA ALA A 21 19.50 10.54 6.22
C ALA A 21 18.75 11.87 6.18
N PHE A 22 18.56 12.38 4.96
CA PHE A 22 17.46 13.25 4.55
C PHE A 22 16.88 14.17 5.64
N ALA A 23 17.65 15.16 6.09
CA ALA A 23 17.07 16.37 6.68
C ALA A 23 16.45 17.20 5.54
N GLY A 24 15.31 16.71 5.02
CA GLY A 24 14.46 17.47 4.13
C GLY A 24 13.81 18.65 4.87
N PRO A 25 13.29 19.66 4.16
CA PRO A 25 12.63 20.81 4.76
C PRO A 25 11.57 20.37 5.77
N ASP A 26 11.52 21.03 6.93
CA ASP A 26 10.64 20.71 8.05
C ASP A 26 9.18 20.48 7.61
N CYS A 27 8.80 19.21 7.46
CA CYS A 27 7.46 18.74 7.10
C CYS A 27 6.48 18.88 8.28
N ALA A 28 6.61 19.93 9.11
CA ALA A 28 5.86 20.13 10.33
C ALA A 28 4.33 20.21 10.10
N GLY A 29 3.88 20.54 8.88
CA GLY A 29 2.47 20.53 8.49
C GLY A 29 1.86 19.14 8.19
N CYS A 30 2.69 18.09 8.09
CA CYS A 30 2.24 16.75 7.68
C CYS A 30 1.79 15.86 8.85
N GLY A 31 1.82 16.33 10.11
CA GLY A 31 1.49 15.54 11.30
C GLY A 31 0.05 14.97 11.35
N LYS A 32 -0.83 15.40 10.44
CA LYS A 32 -2.17 14.81 10.27
C LYS A 32 -2.11 13.35 9.76
N ILE A 33 -1.09 13.01 8.97
CA ILE A 33 -0.91 11.65 8.41
C ILE A 33 -0.57 10.66 9.52
N GLU A 34 0.27 11.06 10.48
CA GLU A 34 0.66 10.20 11.60
C GLU A 34 -0.53 9.81 12.47
N LYS A 35 -1.44 10.77 12.74
CA LYS A 35 -2.63 10.53 13.55
C LYS A 35 -3.69 9.72 12.81
N ALA A 36 -3.93 10.02 11.54
CA ALA A 36 -4.94 9.32 10.75
C ALA A 36 -4.47 7.92 10.31
N GLY A 37 -3.16 7.64 10.33
CA GLY A 37 -2.56 6.42 9.81
C GLY A 37 -2.37 6.42 8.29
N GLU A 38 -3.11 7.28 7.57
CA GLU A 38 -3.06 7.47 6.13
C GLU A 38 -3.20 8.95 5.73
N GLY A 39 -2.68 9.32 4.57
CA GLY A 39 -2.77 10.68 4.01
C GLY A 39 -1.61 11.03 3.09
N PHE A 40 -1.70 12.15 2.38
CA PHE A 40 -0.62 12.67 1.54
C PHE A 40 -0.33 14.13 1.83
N CYS A 41 0.95 14.47 1.92
CA CYS A 41 1.43 15.83 2.16
C CYS A 41 2.01 16.40 0.87
N GLY A 42 1.23 17.23 0.18
CA GLY A 42 1.62 17.82 -1.11
C GLY A 42 2.94 18.61 -1.06
N GLY A 43 3.18 19.33 0.04
CA GLY A 43 4.42 20.12 0.22
C GLY A 43 5.68 19.26 0.31
N CYS A 44 5.58 18.08 0.93
CA CYS A 44 6.71 17.15 1.09
C CYS A 44 6.72 16.03 0.05
N LYS A 45 5.71 15.97 -0.83
CA LYS A 45 5.49 14.89 -1.81
C LYS A 45 5.60 13.50 -1.18
N HIS A 46 5.08 13.37 0.04
CA HIS A 46 5.18 12.17 0.83
C HIS A 46 3.81 11.85 1.42
N GLY A 47 3.42 10.59 1.37
CA GLY A 47 2.20 10.11 1.98
C GLY A 47 2.33 8.69 2.49
N LYS A 48 1.27 8.25 3.17
CA LYS A 48 1.11 6.91 3.70
C LYS A 48 -0.26 6.37 3.32
N VAL A 49 -0.31 5.16 2.81
CA VAL A 49 -1.56 4.44 2.49
C VAL A 49 -1.33 2.95 2.66
N PHE A 50 -2.24 2.25 3.32
CA PHE A 50 -2.10 0.85 3.74
C PHE A 50 -0.80 0.59 4.53
N ALA A 51 -0.42 1.53 5.40
CA ALA A 51 0.86 1.54 6.12
C ALA A 51 2.14 1.58 5.25
N LEU A 52 2.03 1.81 3.93
CA LEU A 52 3.16 1.96 3.02
C LEU A 52 3.46 3.44 2.77
N GLU A 53 4.75 3.78 2.76
CA GLU A 53 5.21 5.10 2.33
C GLU A 53 5.10 5.25 0.81
N VAL A 54 4.56 6.38 0.36
CA VAL A 54 4.35 6.69 -1.05
C VAL A 54 4.88 8.09 -1.33
N ASN A 55 5.92 8.18 -2.16
CA ASN A 55 6.58 9.44 -2.53
C ASN A 55 6.10 10.01 -3.88
N SER A 56 4.95 9.53 -4.36
CA SER A 56 4.34 9.91 -5.64
C SER A 56 2.87 10.27 -5.41
N GLN A 57 2.48 11.49 -5.76
CA GLN A 57 1.08 11.92 -5.69
C GLN A 57 0.20 11.04 -6.59
N ALA A 58 0.63 10.77 -7.81
CA ALA A 58 -0.14 9.96 -8.76
C ALA A 58 -0.38 8.53 -8.24
N LEU A 59 0.64 7.93 -7.63
CA LEU A 59 0.50 6.61 -7.00
C LEU A 59 -0.42 6.67 -5.77
N TYR A 60 -0.30 7.72 -4.95
CA TYR A 60 -1.17 7.90 -3.80
C TYR A 60 -2.64 8.04 -4.22
N ASP A 61 -2.94 8.86 -5.23
CA ASP A 61 -4.30 9.10 -5.71
C ASP A 61 -4.97 7.80 -6.24
N LEU A 62 -4.18 6.93 -6.87
CA LEU A 62 -4.62 5.60 -7.30
C LEU A 62 -4.96 4.66 -6.14
N LEU A 63 -4.27 4.81 -5.01
CA LEU A 63 -4.39 3.92 -3.85
C LEU A 63 -5.43 4.41 -2.83
N ALA A 64 -5.49 5.72 -2.57
CA ALA A 64 -6.35 6.31 -1.55
C ALA A 64 -7.83 6.32 -1.96
N GLY A 65 -8.09 6.31 -3.26
CA GLY A 65 -9.42 6.45 -3.84
C GLY A 65 -9.98 7.87 -3.75
N SER A 66 -11.06 8.13 -4.47
CA SER A 66 -11.71 9.45 -4.54
C SER A 66 -13.15 9.38 -4.02
N THR A 67 -13.49 10.27 -3.08
CA THR A 67 -14.88 10.45 -2.61
C THR A 67 -15.74 11.23 -3.61
N GLU A 68 -15.13 12.18 -4.35
CA GLU A 68 -15.82 13.02 -5.32
C GLU A 68 -16.41 12.23 -6.48
N MET A 69 -15.70 11.18 -6.93
CA MET A 69 -16.13 10.36 -8.05
C MET A 69 -17.35 9.49 -7.73
N THR A 70 -17.56 9.14 -6.46
CA THR A 70 -18.68 8.28 -6.05
C THR A 70 -20.02 8.93 -6.34
N GLY A 71 -20.15 10.25 -6.17
CA GLY A 71 -21.36 11.00 -6.52
C GLY A 71 -21.66 10.94 -8.02
N LYS A 72 -20.64 11.16 -8.87
CA LYS A 72 -20.75 11.12 -10.33
C LYS A 72 -21.14 9.72 -10.85
N LEU A 73 -20.71 8.65 -10.17
CA LEU A 73 -21.06 7.28 -10.57
C LEU A 73 -22.53 6.95 -10.35
N LYS A 74 -23.20 7.56 -9.37
CA LYS A 74 -24.65 7.37 -9.13
C LYS A 74 -25.51 7.88 -10.29
N GLU A 75 -25.00 8.87 -11.01
CA GLU A 75 -25.60 9.48 -12.20
C GLU A 75 -25.11 8.82 -13.51
N SER A 76 -24.23 7.81 -13.42
CA SER A 76 -23.67 7.14 -14.59
C SER A 76 -24.75 6.39 -15.38
N LYS A 77 -24.61 6.42 -16.71
CA LYS A 77 -25.41 5.60 -17.63
C LYS A 77 -25.06 4.12 -17.58
N CYS A 78 -23.92 3.73 -17.01
CA CYS A 78 -23.53 2.33 -16.87
C CYS A 78 -24.21 1.70 -15.65
N PRO A 79 -25.08 0.67 -15.83
CA PRO A 79 -25.79 0.05 -14.70
C PRO A 79 -24.84 -0.53 -13.65
N GLY A 80 -23.71 -1.10 -14.08
CA GLY A 80 -22.69 -1.65 -13.17
C GLY A 80 -22.04 -0.58 -12.31
N CYS A 81 -21.69 0.58 -12.88
CA CYS A 81 -21.15 1.72 -12.11
C CYS A 81 -22.17 2.26 -11.12
N LYS A 82 -23.43 2.41 -11.54
CA LYS A 82 -24.50 2.90 -10.66
C LYS A 82 -24.75 1.96 -9.48
N LYS A 83 -24.75 0.65 -9.74
CA LYS A 83 -24.84 -0.39 -8.70
C LYS A 83 -23.66 -0.29 -7.73
N ALA A 84 -22.43 -0.27 -8.26
CA ALA A 84 -21.22 -0.16 -7.44
C ALA A 84 -21.22 1.12 -6.58
N ALA A 85 -21.69 2.25 -7.09
CA ALA A 85 -21.76 3.51 -6.34
C ALA A 85 -22.84 3.54 -5.24
N THR A 86 -23.81 2.64 -5.31
CA THR A 86 -24.94 2.57 -4.37
C THR A 86 -24.71 1.50 -3.31
N GLU A 87 -24.23 0.33 -3.72
CA GLU A 87 -24.07 -0.87 -2.89
C GLU A 87 -22.61 -1.16 -2.52
N GLY A 88 -21.65 -0.42 -3.09
CA GLY A 88 -20.26 -0.85 -3.14
C GLY A 88 -20.03 -1.95 -4.19
N GLY A 89 -18.78 -2.34 -4.38
CA GLY A 89 -18.40 -3.43 -5.26
C GLY A 89 -17.66 -2.97 -6.52
N ALA A 90 -17.81 -3.72 -7.60
CA ALA A 90 -17.03 -3.53 -8.83
C ALA A 90 -17.93 -3.42 -10.06
N CYS A 91 -17.53 -2.57 -11.00
CA CYS A 91 -18.03 -2.59 -12.37
C CYS A 91 -16.94 -3.19 -13.28
N ASP A 92 -17.11 -4.46 -13.66
CA ASP A 92 -16.12 -5.16 -14.50
C ASP A 92 -15.95 -4.56 -15.88
N HIS A 93 -16.99 -3.90 -16.41
CA HIS A 93 -16.96 -3.25 -17.71
C HIS A 93 -16.09 -1.99 -17.69
N CYS A 94 -16.35 -1.08 -16.75
CA CYS A 94 -15.63 0.19 -16.65
C CYS A 94 -14.33 0.10 -15.82
N LYS A 95 -14.06 -1.04 -15.18
CA LYS A 95 -12.94 -1.24 -14.24
C LYS A 95 -12.94 -0.22 -13.10
N THR A 96 -14.14 0.11 -12.62
CA THR A 96 -14.36 1.02 -11.50
C THR A 96 -14.73 0.23 -10.27
N PHE A 97 -14.13 0.56 -9.14
CA PHE A 97 -14.37 -0.14 -7.88
C PHE A 97 -14.81 0.85 -6.80
N VAL A 98 -15.73 0.46 -5.92
CA VAL A 98 -16.25 1.34 -4.86
C VAL A 98 -16.26 0.59 -3.53
N ALA A 99 -15.59 1.14 -2.52
CA ALA A 99 -15.57 0.64 -1.15
C ALA A 99 -15.57 1.81 -0.17
N GLU A 100 -16.32 1.72 0.93
CA GLU A 100 -16.36 2.75 1.99
C GLU A 100 -16.60 4.17 1.45
N GLY A 101 -17.51 4.31 0.48
CA GLY A 101 -17.85 5.61 -0.14
C GLY A 101 -16.77 6.20 -1.05
N ARG A 102 -15.65 5.49 -1.29
CA ARG A 102 -14.54 5.90 -2.15
C ARG A 102 -14.56 5.10 -3.45
N THR A 103 -14.20 5.76 -4.54
CA THR A 103 -13.99 5.16 -5.86
C THR A 103 -12.52 4.89 -6.10
N PHE A 104 -12.18 3.68 -6.53
CA PHE A 104 -10.82 3.25 -6.84
C PHE A 104 -10.71 2.87 -8.32
N GLN A 105 -9.54 3.15 -8.89
CA GLN A 105 -9.16 2.73 -10.26
C GLN A 105 -8.26 1.49 -10.26
N SER A 106 -7.85 1.03 -9.08
CA SER A 106 -6.99 -0.14 -8.88
C SER A 106 -7.74 -1.22 -8.11
N LYS A 107 -7.78 -2.44 -8.66
CA LYS A 107 -8.39 -3.59 -8.00
C LYS A 107 -7.66 -3.93 -6.67
N PRO A 108 -6.31 -3.98 -6.60
CA PRO A 108 -5.61 -4.13 -5.33
C PRO A 108 -6.00 -3.08 -4.26
N ALA A 109 -6.07 -1.80 -4.64
CA ALA A 109 -6.46 -0.74 -3.70
C ALA A 109 -7.88 -0.94 -3.17
N PHE A 110 -8.82 -1.28 -4.07
CA PHE A 110 -10.19 -1.63 -3.69
C PHE A 110 -10.24 -2.81 -2.71
N VAL A 111 -9.47 -3.88 -2.96
CA VAL A 111 -9.44 -5.05 -2.08
C VAL A 111 -8.97 -4.66 -0.68
N LEU A 112 -7.92 -3.84 -0.59
CA LEU A 112 -7.40 -3.37 0.69
C LEU A 112 -8.40 -2.47 1.41
N ALA A 113 -9.04 -1.54 0.68
CA ALA A 113 -10.01 -0.59 1.23
C ALA A 113 -11.31 -1.22 1.78
N LYS A 114 -11.57 -2.51 1.53
CA LYS A 114 -12.65 -3.27 2.19
C LYS A 114 -12.37 -3.51 3.67
N GLY A 115 -11.10 -3.47 4.08
CA GLY A 115 -10.74 -3.61 5.48
C GLY A 115 -11.08 -2.36 6.29
N LYS A 116 -11.33 -2.53 7.58
CA LYS A 116 -11.54 -1.41 8.50
C LYS A 116 -10.18 -0.83 8.91
N LEU A 117 -9.93 0.44 8.59
CA LEU A 117 -8.73 1.14 9.05
C LEU A 117 -8.72 1.20 10.59
N ILE A 118 -7.61 0.75 11.17
CA ILE A 118 -7.32 0.85 12.59
C ILE A 118 -6.34 2.01 12.77
N ALA A 119 -6.76 3.03 13.50
CA ALA A 119 -5.90 4.16 13.83
C ALA A 119 -4.70 3.67 14.70
N PRO A 120 -3.51 4.28 14.57
CA PRO A 120 -2.32 3.83 15.31
C PRO A 120 -2.48 3.83 16.84
N ASP A 121 -3.34 4.70 17.38
CA ASP A 121 -3.64 4.79 18.82
C ASP A 121 -4.65 3.73 19.30
N ALA A 122 -5.38 3.09 18.39
CA ALA A 122 -6.36 2.05 18.71
C ALA A 122 -5.73 0.68 19.03
N VAL A 123 -4.40 0.53 18.89
CA VAL A 123 -3.68 -0.73 19.13
C VAL A 123 -3.82 -1.21 20.58
N ALA A 124 -3.85 -0.31 21.55
CA ALA A 124 -4.06 -0.66 22.95
C ALA A 124 -5.41 -1.37 23.18
N GLY A 125 -6.44 -1.00 22.41
CA GLY A 125 -7.74 -1.67 22.43
C GLY A 125 -7.66 -3.12 21.93
N ILE A 126 -6.90 -3.37 20.85
CA ILE A 126 -6.67 -4.71 20.31
C ILE A 126 -5.92 -5.58 21.33
N GLU A 127 -4.88 -5.04 21.96
CA GLU A 127 -4.08 -5.74 22.97
C GLU A 127 -4.89 -6.15 24.19
N SER A 128 -5.77 -5.26 24.67
CA SER A 128 -6.67 -5.58 25.78
C SER A 128 -7.72 -6.65 25.43
N HIS A 129 -8.07 -6.80 24.16
CA HIS A 129 -9.10 -7.74 23.70
C HIS A 129 -8.55 -9.14 23.45
N CYS A 130 -7.42 -9.26 22.74
CA CYS A 130 -6.80 -10.53 22.39
C CYS A 130 -5.32 -10.35 22.06
N SER A 131 -4.44 -11.02 22.82
CA SER A 131 -3.00 -10.99 22.59
C SER A 131 -2.61 -11.50 21.19
N THR A 132 -3.30 -12.52 20.68
CA THR A 132 -3.09 -13.04 19.31
C THR A 132 -3.51 -12.03 18.25
N CYS A 133 -4.60 -11.28 18.44
CA CYS A 133 -4.96 -10.17 17.53
C CYS A 133 -3.92 -9.06 17.57
N ALA A 134 -3.36 -8.74 18.75
CA ALA A 134 -2.33 -7.72 18.87
C ALA A 134 -1.05 -8.12 18.12
N GLU A 135 -0.64 -9.39 18.22
CA GLU A 135 0.49 -9.92 17.48
C GLU A 135 0.22 -9.97 15.97
N ALA A 136 -0.99 -10.41 15.58
CA ALA A 136 -1.42 -10.41 14.18
C ALA A 136 -1.45 -8.97 13.61
N PHE A 137 -1.89 -7.98 14.37
CA PHE A 137 -1.85 -6.57 13.95
C PHE A 137 -0.41 -6.09 13.70
N LYS A 138 0.54 -6.43 14.59
CA LYS A 138 1.95 -6.04 14.46
C LYS A 138 2.65 -6.70 13.28
N THR A 139 2.35 -7.97 13.03
CA THR A 139 3.03 -8.79 12.02
C THR A 139 2.32 -8.84 10.67
N GLY A 140 1.08 -8.34 10.59
CA GLY A 140 0.23 -8.49 9.41
C GLY A 140 -0.30 -9.92 9.24
N GLY A 141 -0.75 -10.54 10.32
CA GLY A 141 -1.18 -11.94 10.40
C GLY A 141 -2.69 -12.15 10.52
N PHE A 142 -3.08 -13.41 10.76
CA PHE A 142 -4.45 -13.82 11.02
C PHE A 142 -4.59 -14.43 12.42
N CYS A 143 -5.58 -14.00 13.18
CA CYS A 143 -5.92 -14.56 14.48
C CYS A 143 -6.99 -15.65 14.31
N ASP A 144 -6.59 -16.92 14.48
CA ASP A 144 -7.51 -18.06 14.38
C ASP A 144 -8.58 -18.09 15.46
N HIS A 145 -8.36 -17.42 16.59
CA HIS A 145 -9.33 -17.36 17.70
C HIS A 145 -10.49 -16.41 17.37
N CYS A 146 -10.18 -15.16 17.01
CA CYS A 146 -11.20 -14.15 16.70
C CYS A 146 -11.66 -14.18 15.23
N LYS A 147 -10.98 -14.95 14.38
CA LYS A 147 -11.21 -15.03 12.92
C LYS A 147 -11.02 -13.69 12.22
N GLU A 148 -10.04 -12.93 12.68
CA GLU A 148 -9.70 -11.60 12.16
C GLU A 148 -8.30 -11.58 11.57
N GLY A 149 -8.13 -10.92 10.43
CA GLY A 149 -6.85 -10.71 9.78
C GLY A 149 -6.46 -9.25 9.74
N PHE A 150 -5.16 -8.97 9.70
CA PHE A 150 -4.64 -7.61 9.66
C PHE A 150 -3.63 -7.46 8.52
N VAL A 151 -3.80 -6.43 7.69
CA VAL A 151 -2.86 -6.10 6.60
C VAL A 151 -2.78 -4.58 6.49
N GLY A 152 -1.58 -3.99 6.59
CA GLY A 152 -1.40 -2.55 6.38
C GLY A 152 -2.28 -1.65 7.26
N HIS A 153 -2.39 -1.97 8.56
CA HIS A 153 -3.29 -1.33 9.53
C HIS A 153 -4.79 -1.46 9.23
N HIS A 154 -5.20 -2.35 8.33
CA HIS A 154 -6.59 -2.65 8.07
C HIS A 154 -6.98 -4.00 8.67
N GLN A 155 -8.15 -4.05 9.31
CA GLN A 155 -8.74 -5.25 9.88
C GLN A 155 -9.73 -5.89 8.90
N TYR A 156 -9.67 -7.21 8.77
CA TYR A 156 -10.52 -8.05 7.93
C TYR A 156 -11.21 -9.10 8.79
N ASN A 157 -12.51 -9.31 8.59
CA ASN A 157 -13.35 -10.14 9.47
C ASN A 157 -13.53 -11.59 8.98
N SER A 158 -12.75 -12.02 7.98
CA SER A 158 -12.76 -13.39 7.49
C SER A 158 -11.41 -13.79 6.94
N LYS A 159 -11.12 -15.10 6.93
CA LYS A 159 -9.88 -15.65 6.36
C LYS A 159 -9.76 -15.36 4.87
N GLU A 160 -10.87 -15.49 4.13
CA GLU A 160 -10.92 -15.22 2.70
C GLU A 160 -10.60 -13.76 2.38
N SER A 161 -11.22 -12.80 3.08
CA SER A 161 -10.96 -11.38 2.84
C SER A 161 -9.54 -10.97 3.24
N TYR A 162 -8.97 -11.59 4.27
CA TYR A 162 -7.57 -11.44 4.64
C TYR A 162 -6.61 -11.98 3.57
N ASP A 163 -6.86 -13.19 3.03
CA ASP A 163 -5.99 -13.78 2.01
C ASP A 163 -5.98 -12.95 0.72
N ASP A 164 -7.15 -12.47 0.30
CA ASP A 164 -7.28 -11.49 -0.79
C ASP A 164 -6.46 -10.23 -0.51
N ALA A 165 -6.54 -9.70 0.72
CA ALA A 165 -5.82 -8.51 1.13
C ALA A 165 -4.30 -8.71 1.14
N VAL A 166 -3.80 -9.87 1.58
CA VAL A 166 -2.37 -10.22 1.52
C VAL A 166 -1.86 -10.18 0.07
N ALA A 167 -2.60 -10.79 -0.86
CA ALA A 167 -2.23 -10.79 -2.28
C ALA A 167 -2.26 -9.37 -2.89
N ALA A 168 -3.30 -8.59 -2.57
CA ALA A 168 -3.40 -7.20 -2.99
C ALA A 168 -2.27 -6.34 -2.42
N TYR A 169 -1.92 -6.54 -1.15
CA TYR A 169 -0.85 -5.80 -0.48
C TYR A 169 0.52 -6.05 -1.09
N ALA A 170 0.82 -7.31 -1.43
CA ALA A 170 2.04 -7.66 -2.14
C ALA A 170 2.15 -6.94 -3.50
N THR A 171 1.01 -6.77 -4.19
CA THR A 171 0.96 -6.02 -5.45
C THR A 171 1.23 -4.53 -5.24
N VAL A 172 0.63 -3.92 -4.22
CA VAL A 172 0.87 -2.51 -3.87
C VAL A 172 2.32 -2.28 -3.45
N GLN A 173 2.89 -3.16 -2.63
CA GLN A 173 4.31 -3.10 -2.25
C GLN A 173 5.23 -3.15 -3.47
N ALA A 174 4.94 -4.00 -4.46
CA ALA A 174 5.69 -4.05 -5.70
C ALA A 174 5.55 -2.76 -6.52
N ALA A 175 4.35 -2.17 -6.59
CA ALA A 175 4.12 -0.91 -7.27
C ALA A 175 4.86 0.26 -6.59
N VAL A 176 4.86 0.33 -5.26
CA VAL A 176 5.64 1.32 -4.49
C VAL A 176 7.14 1.18 -4.79
N LYS A 177 7.67 -0.05 -4.84
CA LYS A 177 9.07 -0.29 -5.24
C LYS A 177 9.34 0.16 -6.68
N ASP A 178 8.43 -0.11 -7.61
CA ASP A 178 8.56 0.32 -9.01
C ASP A 178 8.54 1.85 -9.13
N SER A 179 7.78 2.56 -8.27
CA SER A 179 7.62 4.01 -8.34
C SER A 179 8.93 4.77 -8.13
N ALA A 180 9.87 4.20 -7.38
CA ALA A 180 11.21 4.76 -7.20
C ALA A 180 12.04 4.77 -8.50
N LYS A 181 11.69 3.94 -9.49
CA LYS A 181 12.38 3.83 -10.78
C LYS A 181 11.56 4.39 -11.94
N CYS A 182 10.26 4.10 -11.97
CA CYS A 182 9.34 4.51 -13.01
C CYS A 182 7.90 4.53 -12.48
N GLU A 183 7.35 5.73 -12.26
CA GLU A 183 5.96 5.91 -11.84
C GLU A 183 4.97 5.26 -12.82
N GLY A 184 5.25 5.33 -14.13
CA GLY A 184 4.43 4.66 -15.15
C GLY A 184 4.37 3.13 -15.00
N CYS A 185 5.45 2.48 -14.54
CA CYS A 185 5.43 1.04 -14.21
C CYS A 185 4.59 0.75 -12.97
N ALA A 186 4.71 1.60 -11.93
CA ALA A 186 3.90 1.48 -10.73
C ALA A 186 2.39 1.59 -11.04
N THR A 187 1.99 2.61 -11.80
CA THR A 187 0.60 2.80 -12.24
C THR A 187 0.13 1.66 -13.12
N ALA A 188 0.93 1.22 -14.09
CA ALA A 188 0.58 0.10 -14.97
C ALA A 188 0.39 -1.20 -14.18
N ARG A 189 1.23 -1.48 -13.17
CA ARG A 189 1.08 -2.65 -12.29
C ARG A 189 -0.25 -2.66 -11.55
N LEU A 190 -0.70 -1.50 -11.06
CA LEU A 190 -1.94 -1.38 -10.28
C LEU A 190 -3.21 -1.40 -11.12
N THR A 191 -3.11 -1.11 -12.42
CA THR A 191 -4.24 -0.96 -13.34
C THR A 191 -4.30 -2.07 -14.40
N ASP A 192 -3.43 -3.08 -14.32
CA ASP A 192 -3.23 -4.09 -15.38
C ASP A 192 -2.97 -3.45 -16.76
N GLY A 193 -2.18 -2.37 -16.76
CA GLY A 193 -1.90 -1.55 -17.93
C GLY A 193 -0.55 -1.86 -18.59
N THR A 194 -0.12 -0.95 -19.47
CA THR A 194 1.22 -0.99 -20.08
C THR A 194 1.94 0.31 -19.80
N CYS A 195 3.14 0.21 -19.23
CA CYS A 195 4.01 1.37 -19.08
C CYS A 195 4.56 1.78 -20.45
N LYS A 196 4.23 2.99 -20.91
CA LYS A 196 4.67 3.49 -22.23
C LYS A 196 6.18 3.75 -22.30
N ALA A 197 6.81 4.13 -21.19
CA ALA A 197 8.24 4.40 -21.14
C ALA A 197 9.08 3.12 -21.22
N CYS A 198 8.67 2.07 -20.50
CA CYS A 198 9.41 0.80 -20.42
C CYS A 198 8.87 -0.29 -21.36
N ASN A 199 7.77 0.00 -22.09
CA ASN A 199 7.02 -0.95 -22.92
C ASN A 199 6.72 -2.29 -22.20
N THR A 200 6.47 -2.23 -20.89
CA THR A 200 6.20 -3.40 -20.06
C THR A 200 4.71 -3.46 -19.75
N ALA A 201 4.06 -4.53 -20.18
CA ALA A 201 2.68 -4.83 -19.83
C ALA A 201 2.62 -5.51 -18.46
N PHE A 202 1.56 -5.24 -17.70
CA PHE A 202 1.32 -5.85 -16.40
C PHE A 202 -0.05 -6.52 -16.39
N LYS A 203 -0.12 -7.67 -15.71
CA LYS A 203 -1.35 -8.40 -15.47
C LYS A 203 -1.32 -9.04 -14.09
N ASP A 204 -2.40 -8.86 -13.33
CA ASP A 204 -2.56 -9.37 -11.97
C ASP A 204 -1.37 -8.99 -11.08
N GLY A 205 -0.95 -7.72 -11.20
CA GLY A 205 0.16 -7.17 -10.44
C GLY A 205 1.55 -7.68 -10.83
N LYS A 206 1.71 -8.41 -11.94
CA LYS A 206 3.00 -8.97 -12.41
C LYS A 206 3.31 -8.53 -13.85
N PRO A 207 4.59 -8.43 -14.24
CA PRO A 207 4.95 -8.22 -15.65
C PRO A 207 4.39 -9.36 -16.50
N ALA A 208 3.59 -9.02 -17.51
CA ALA A 208 3.15 -9.97 -18.52
C ALA A 208 4.29 -10.20 -19.50
N LYS A 209 4.54 -11.46 -19.89
CA LYS A 209 5.47 -11.75 -20.97
C LYS A 209 4.90 -11.14 -22.25
N SER A 210 5.65 -10.21 -22.83
CA SER A 210 5.41 -9.67 -24.18
C SER A 210 5.53 -10.76 -25.23
#